data_AF-A0A2V8A3K1-F1
#
_entry.id   AF-A0A2V8A3K1-F1
#
_cell.length_a   1.000
_cell.length_b   1.000
_cell.length_c   1.000
_cell.angle_alpha   90.00
_cell.angle_beta   90.00
_cell.angle_gamma   90.00
#
_symmetry.space_group_name_H-M   'P 1'
#
loop_
_entity.id
_entity.type
_entity.pdbx_description
1 polymer ?
#
loop_
_entity_poly.entity_id
_entity_poly.type
_entity_poly.pdbx_seq_one_letter_code
_entity_poly.pdbx_strand_id
1 'polypeptide(L)'
;FRARGIDPAATERCLASFHQPESERPEDTLQRLQRTLPHDSSVMNLREIVALAGDTPAAGRVRIDLSLARGLSYYTGAIMEISVAQLAGSLGGGGRYDGLVGMFLGRDIPACGFSFGLERIIVVMTERNMFPNAVARTGIDVLVTIWNHETRDEALRLARELRGSGLRVDVYPEADKLAKQFKYASARNAPF
;
A
#
# COMPACT_ATOMS: atom_id res chain seq x y z
N PHE A 1 37.70 3.95 -9.53
CA PHE A 1 37.83 2.49 -9.75
C PHE A 1 39.28 2.03 -9.96
N ARG A 2 40.07 2.58 -10.91
CA ARG A 2 41.51 2.24 -11.05
C ARG A 2 42.35 2.42 -9.79
N ALA A 3 42.10 3.46 -8.99
CA ALA A 3 42.84 3.74 -7.75
C ALA A 3 42.65 2.71 -6.61
N ARG A 4 41.69 1.78 -6.73
CA ARG A 4 41.43 0.72 -5.73
C ARG A 4 41.82 -0.68 -6.23
N GLY A 5 42.52 -0.79 -7.37
CA GLY A 5 42.95 -2.07 -7.93
C GLY A 5 41.84 -2.93 -8.56
N ILE A 6 40.64 -2.37 -8.79
CA ILE A 6 39.52 -3.10 -9.38
C ILE A 6 39.70 -3.13 -10.91
N ASP A 7 39.65 -4.33 -11.49
CA ASP A 7 39.69 -4.56 -12.94
C ASP A 7 38.62 -3.72 -13.67
N PRO A 8 39.00 -2.85 -14.63
CA PRO A 8 38.05 -2.10 -15.45
C PRO A 8 37.01 -2.98 -16.14
N ALA A 9 37.41 -4.17 -16.63
CA ALA A 9 36.49 -5.08 -17.29
C ALA A 9 35.47 -5.66 -16.30
N ALA A 10 35.86 -5.91 -15.05
CA ALA A 10 34.93 -6.31 -14.00
C ALA A 10 33.93 -5.19 -13.65
N THR A 11 34.39 -3.95 -13.65
CA THR A 11 33.52 -2.78 -13.43
C THR A 11 32.49 -2.65 -14.55
N GLU A 12 32.91 -2.79 -15.80
CA GLU A 12 32.03 -2.74 -16.98
C GLU A 12 30.99 -3.88 -16.97
N ARG A 13 31.41 -5.12 -16.66
CA ARG A 13 30.48 -6.25 -16.50
C ARG A 13 29.45 -6.02 -15.38
N CYS A 14 29.88 -5.44 -14.26
CA CYS A 14 28.99 -5.10 -13.14
C CYS A 14 27.98 -4.02 -13.56
N LEU A 15 28.45 -2.93 -14.18
CA LEU A 15 27.57 -1.86 -14.65
C LEU A 15 26.59 -2.34 -15.72
N ALA A 16 27.04 -3.16 -16.66
CA ALA A 16 26.20 -3.80 -17.66
C ALA A 16 25.10 -4.68 -17.03
N SER A 17 25.32 -5.21 -15.83
CA SER A 17 24.33 -6.05 -15.15
C SER A 17 23.14 -5.24 -14.60
N PHE A 18 23.30 -3.94 -14.34
CA PHE A 18 22.20 -3.05 -13.92
C PHE A 18 21.30 -2.59 -15.06
N HIS A 19 21.75 -2.73 -16.32
CA HIS A 19 20.93 -2.43 -17.48
C HIS A 19 19.94 -3.57 -17.73
N GLN A 20 18.72 -3.43 -17.20
CA GLN A 20 17.64 -4.41 -17.36
C GLN A 20 16.47 -3.80 -18.14
N PRO A 21 15.98 -4.46 -19.20
CA PRO A 21 14.72 -4.09 -19.84
C PRO A 21 13.56 -4.12 -18.84
N GLU A 22 12.62 -3.19 -18.93
CA GLU A 22 11.45 -3.18 -18.04
C GLU A 22 10.59 -4.45 -18.15
N SER A 23 10.62 -5.10 -19.32
CA SER A 23 9.89 -6.34 -19.62
C SER A 23 10.69 -7.63 -19.34
N GLU A 24 11.91 -7.55 -18.80
CA GLU A 24 12.71 -8.74 -18.47
C GLU A 24 12.01 -9.55 -17.38
N ARG A 25 11.82 -10.85 -17.62
CA ARG A 25 11.18 -11.73 -16.64
C ARG A 25 12.17 -12.07 -15.52
N PRO A 26 11.69 -12.35 -14.29
CA PRO A 26 12.55 -12.78 -13.19
C PRO A 26 13.45 -13.96 -13.54
N GLU A 27 12.95 -14.93 -14.32
CA GLU A 27 13.68 -16.14 -14.69
C GLU A 27 14.89 -15.83 -15.57
N ASP A 28 14.74 -14.89 -16.51
CA ASP A 28 15.80 -14.46 -17.42
C ASP A 28 16.91 -13.72 -16.62
N THR A 29 16.50 -12.89 -15.65
CA THR A 29 17.42 -12.22 -14.71
C THR A 29 18.18 -13.23 -13.85
N LEU A 30 17.49 -14.21 -13.26
CA LEU A 30 18.09 -15.27 -12.44
C LEU A 30 19.09 -16.10 -13.25
N GLN A 31 18.80 -16.40 -14.52
CA GLN A 31 19.72 -17.14 -15.38
C GLN A 31 21.01 -16.35 -15.64
N ARG A 32 20.90 -15.04 -15.87
CA ARG A 32 22.07 -14.16 -16.02
C ARG A 32 22.88 -14.07 -14.73
N LEU A 33 22.23 -13.86 -13.59
CA LEU A 33 22.89 -13.83 -12.28
C LEU A 33 23.62 -15.13 -11.96
N GLN A 34 23.01 -16.28 -12.25
CA GLN A 34 23.64 -17.59 -12.02
C GLN A 34 24.94 -17.77 -12.81
N ARG A 35 25.04 -17.18 -14.02
CA ARG A 35 26.27 -17.21 -14.84
C ARG A 35 27.34 -16.29 -14.29
N THR A 36 26.95 -15.12 -13.78
CA THR A 36 27.88 -14.10 -13.27
C THR A 36 28.36 -14.41 -11.84
N LEU A 37 27.47 -14.93 -11.00
CA LEU A 37 27.68 -15.23 -9.58
C LEU A 37 27.34 -16.71 -9.32
N PRO A 38 28.16 -17.65 -9.82
CA PRO A 38 27.92 -19.06 -9.60
C PRO A 38 28.03 -19.39 -8.11
N HIS A 39 27.06 -20.17 -7.60
CA HIS A 39 27.00 -20.63 -6.20
C HIS A 39 26.77 -19.54 -5.14
N ASP A 40 26.39 -18.33 -5.53
CA ASP A 40 26.03 -17.29 -4.56
C ASP A 40 24.68 -17.59 -3.91
N SER A 41 24.65 -17.58 -2.57
CA SER A 41 23.45 -17.87 -1.79
C SER A 41 22.33 -16.86 -2.03
N SER A 42 22.65 -15.62 -2.38
CA SER A 42 21.67 -14.57 -2.70
C SER A 42 20.90 -14.90 -3.97
N VAL A 43 21.56 -15.49 -4.97
CA VAL A 43 20.91 -15.93 -6.21
C VAL A 43 19.97 -17.11 -5.94
N MET A 44 20.36 -18.03 -5.06
CA MET A 44 19.50 -19.13 -4.62
C MET A 44 18.28 -18.62 -3.86
N ASN A 45 18.47 -17.68 -2.91
CA ASN A 45 17.38 -17.06 -2.16
C ASN A 45 16.40 -16.32 -3.06
N LEU A 46 16.89 -15.53 -4.03
CA LEU A 46 16.03 -14.83 -4.99
C LEU A 46 15.22 -15.81 -5.85
N ARG A 47 15.83 -16.91 -6.28
CA ARG A 47 15.14 -17.98 -7.03
C ARG A 47 14.00 -18.57 -6.21
N GLU A 48 14.24 -18.87 -4.93
CA GLU A 48 13.23 -19.42 -4.04
C GLU A 48 12.08 -18.42 -3.78
N ILE A 49 12.41 -17.14 -3.55
CA ILE A 49 11.40 -16.08 -3.39
C ILE A 49 10.51 -15.96 -4.63
N VAL A 50 11.10 -15.95 -5.83
CA VAL A 50 10.34 -15.87 -7.10
C VAL A 50 9.45 -17.10 -7.29
N ALA A 51 9.98 -18.30 -7.00
CA ALA A 51 9.22 -19.54 -7.10
C ALA A 51 8.01 -19.53 -6.15
N LEU A 52 8.23 -19.21 -4.87
CA LEU A 52 7.16 -19.13 -3.86
C LEU A 52 6.11 -18.06 -4.22
N ALA A 53 6.53 -16.92 -4.77
CA ALA A 53 5.61 -15.87 -5.19
C ALA A 53 4.67 -16.30 -6.33
N GLY A 54 5.08 -17.27 -7.15
CA GLY A 54 4.31 -17.82 -8.26
C GLY A 54 2.97 -18.46 -7.86
N ASP A 55 2.86 -18.94 -6.61
CA ASP A 55 1.65 -19.56 -6.08
C ASP A 55 0.79 -18.60 -5.23
N THR A 56 1.06 -17.29 -5.32
CA THR A 56 0.37 -16.24 -4.54
C THR A 56 -0.27 -15.20 -5.46
N PRO A 57 -1.06 -14.25 -4.92
CA PRO A 57 -1.52 -13.08 -5.69
C PRO A 57 -0.39 -12.21 -6.26
N ALA A 58 0.86 -12.40 -5.85
CA ALA A 58 2.01 -11.72 -6.44
C ALA A 58 2.47 -12.34 -7.77
N ALA A 59 1.93 -13.48 -8.18
CA ALA A 59 2.24 -14.13 -9.46
C ALA A 59 2.09 -13.14 -10.64
N GLY A 60 3.13 -13.07 -11.49
CA GLY A 60 3.19 -12.12 -12.61
C GLY A 60 3.36 -10.64 -12.22
N ARG A 61 3.53 -10.32 -10.93
CA ARG A 61 3.72 -8.95 -10.41
C ARG A 61 5.09 -8.73 -9.77
N VAL A 62 5.93 -9.77 -9.73
CA VAL A 62 7.30 -9.71 -9.19
C VAL A 62 8.29 -9.51 -10.32
N ARG A 63 9.25 -8.61 -10.12
CA ARG A 63 10.41 -8.38 -10.99
C ARG A 63 11.66 -8.29 -10.13
N ILE A 64 12.79 -8.79 -10.63
CA ILE A 64 14.10 -8.57 -10.01
C ILE A 64 14.71 -7.32 -10.62
N ASP A 65 15.04 -6.35 -9.77
CA ASP A 65 15.71 -5.11 -10.16
C ASP A 65 17.04 -5.01 -9.42
N LEU A 66 18.13 -5.18 -10.15
CA LEU A 66 19.48 -5.14 -9.59
C LEU A 66 19.91 -3.71 -9.21
N SER A 67 19.26 -2.68 -9.75
CA SER A 67 19.54 -1.29 -9.42
C SER A 67 18.90 -0.85 -8.12
N LEU A 68 17.96 -1.64 -7.58
CA LEU A 68 17.31 -1.35 -6.32
C LEU A 68 18.34 -1.37 -5.19
N ALA A 69 18.62 -0.18 -4.66
CA ALA A 69 19.40 0.02 -3.45
C ALA A 69 18.59 0.91 -2.51
N ARG A 70 18.35 0.44 -1.29
CA ARG A 70 17.64 1.23 -0.26
C ARG A 70 18.66 1.86 0.66
N GLY A 71 18.41 3.11 1.07
CA GLY A 71 19.33 3.91 1.89
C GLY A 71 19.44 3.50 3.36
N LEU A 72 19.02 2.29 3.72
CA LEU A 72 19.01 1.80 5.10
C LEU A 72 19.98 0.63 5.20
N SER A 73 21.00 0.79 6.04
CA SER A 73 22.09 -0.18 6.21
C SER A 73 21.70 -1.42 7.01
N TYR A 74 20.46 -1.52 7.50
CA TYR A 74 20.02 -2.62 8.36
C TYR A 74 19.52 -3.86 7.60
N TYR A 75 19.34 -3.79 6.28
CA TYR A 75 18.91 -4.94 5.50
C TYR A 75 20.05 -5.95 5.34
N THR A 76 19.77 -7.22 5.62
CA THR A 76 20.75 -8.32 5.60
C THR A 76 20.50 -9.33 4.47
N GLY A 77 19.47 -9.11 3.66
CA GLY A 77 19.11 -10.02 2.56
C GLY A 77 18.26 -9.32 1.49
N ALA A 78 17.30 -10.05 0.92
CA ALA A 78 16.42 -9.52 -0.13
C ALA A 78 15.69 -8.25 0.35
N ILE A 79 15.67 -7.25 -0.53
CA ILE A 79 14.91 -6.01 -0.37
C ILE A 79 13.82 -5.95 -1.43
N MET A 80 12.71 -5.31 -1.08
CA MET A 80 11.52 -5.22 -1.90
C MET A 80 11.07 -3.77 -2.00
N GLU A 81 10.60 -3.40 -3.17
CA GLU A 81 9.93 -2.13 -3.41
C GLU A 81 8.65 -2.38 -4.18
N ILE A 82 7.57 -1.75 -3.71
CA ILE A 82 6.26 -1.76 -4.36
C ILE A 82 6.15 -0.44 -5.10
N SER A 83 5.94 -0.52 -6.40
CA SER A 83 5.73 0.63 -7.29
C SER A 83 4.44 0.45 -8.06
N VAL A 84 3.94 1.55 -8.63
CA VAL A 84 2.83 1.50 -9.58
C VAL A 84 3.26 2.21 -10.86
N ALA A 85 2.90 1.64 -12.00
CA ALA A 85 3.21 2.22 -13.30
C ALA A 85 2.73 3.68 -13.37
N GLN A 86 3.51 4.56 -13.98
CA GLN A 86 3.20 5.98 -14.20
C GLN A 86 3.11 6.84 -12.91
N LEU A 87 3.58 6.33 -11.77
CA LEU A 87 3.78 7.14 -10.56
C LEU A 87 5.25 7.17 -10.21
N ALA A 88 5.78 8.37 -9.98
CA ALA A 88 7.14 8.52 -9.48
C ALA A 88 7.21 8.09 -8.01
N GLY A 89 8.10 7.14 -7.72
CA GLY A 89 8.43 6.70 -6.38
C GLY A 89 7.64 5.49 -5.85
N SER A 90 8.14 4.98 -4.74
CA SER A 90 7.63 3.77 -4.07
C SER A 90 6.31 4.00 -3.32
N LEU A 91 5.39 3.03 -3.42
CA LEU A 91 4.19 2.90 -2.58
C LEU A 91 4.47 2.13 -1.29
N GLY A 92 5.58 1.45 -1.20
CA GLY A 92 5.95 0.63 -0.05
C GLY A 92 7.29 -0.05 -0.27
N GLY A 93 7.91 -0.47 0.82
CA GLY A 93 9.19 -1.15 0.74
C GLY A 93 9.49 -1.95 2.00
N GLY A 94 10.46 -2.83 1.88
CA GLY A 94 10.82 -3.72 2.96
C GLY A 94 11.96 -4.65 2.58
N GLY A 95 12.13 -5.70 3.36
CA GLY A 95 13.17 -6.69 3.16
C GLY A 95 13.46 -7.48 4.42
N ARG A 96 14.57 -8.22 4.39
CA ARG A 96 15.09 -9.01 5.51
C ARG A 96 16.09 -8.21 6.35
N TYR A 97 15.98 -8.25 7.68
CA TYR A 97 16.74 -7.41 8.62
C TYR A 97 17.08 -8.15 9.93
N ASP A 98 17.89 -9.20 9.84
CA ASP A 98 18.15 -10.12 10.98
C ASP A 98 18.89 -9.46 12.16
N GLY A 99 19.68 -8.42 11.90
CA GLY A 99 20.44 -7.71 12.92
C GLY A 99 19.62 -6.64 13.67
N LEU A 100 18.55 -6.11 13.07
CA LEU A 100 17.88 -4.91 13.58
C LEU A 100 17.24 -5.14 14.97
N VAL A 101 16.50 -6.23 15.10
CA VAL A 101 15.88 -6.60 16.39
C VAL A 101 16.95 -7.06 17.37
N GLY A 102 17.97 -7.75 16.88
CA GLY A 102 19.07 -8.28 17.68
C GLY A 102 19.92 -7.22 18.38
N MET A 103 20.04 -6.03 17.79
CA MET A 103 20.72 -4.87 18.40
C MET A 103 20.16 -4.51 19.79
N PHE A 104 18.89 -4.82 20.06
CA PHE A 104 18.25 -4.53 21.35
C PHE A 104 18.24 -5.71 22.33
N LEU A 105 18.56 -6.92 21.85
CA LEU A 105 18.44 -8.17 22.62
C LEU A 105 19.75 -8.94 22.78
N GLY A 106 20.84 -8.48 22.14
CA GLY A 106 22.16 -9.13 22.23
C GLY A 106 22.25 -10.49 21.55
N ARG A 107 21.32 -10.82 20.64
CA ARG A 107 21.31 -12.04 19.82
C ARG A 107 20.66 -11.77 18.48
N ASP A 108 21.08 -12.46 17.43
CA ASP A 108 20.44 -12.32 16.12
C ASP A 108 18.99 -12.83 16.17
N ILE A 109 18.07 -12.03 15.64
CA ILE A 109 16.66 -12.39 15.51
C ILE A 109 16.27 -12.20 14.04
N PRO A 110 16.22 -13.30 13.27
CA PRO A 110 15.83 -13.24 11.88
C PRO A 110 14.44 -12.63 11.72
N ALA A 111 14.33 -11.64 10.84
CA ALA A 111 13.09 -10.91 10.63
C ALA A 111 13.01 -10.41 9.19
N CYS A 112 11.80 -10.38 8.66
CA CYS A 112 11.49 -9.73 7.40
C CYS A 112 10.12 -9.07 7.50
N GLY A 113 9.93 -8.03 6.70
CA GLY A 113 8.72 -7.24 6.71
C GLY A 113 8.79 -6.11 5.71
N PHE A 114 7.66 -5.44 5.53
CA PHE A 114 7.54 -4.28 4.67
C PHE A 114 6.50 -3.32 5.23
N SER A 115 6.54 -2.09 4.77
CA SER A 115 5.57 -1.05 5.08
C SER A 115 4.98 -0.46 3.81
N PHE A 116 3.79 0.10 3.94
CA PHE A 116 3.10 0.80 2.87
C PHE A 116 2.98 2.30 3.20
N GLY A 117 3.17 3.14 2.19
CA GLY A 117 2.84 4.55 2.25
C GLY A 117 1.36 4.75 1.95
N LEU A 118 0.51 4.65 2.98
CA LEU A 118 -0.95 4.75 2.83
C LEU A 118 -1.38 6.04 2.12
N GLU A 119 -0.76 7.17 2.44
CA GLU A 119 -1.04 8.46 1.79
C GLU A 119 -0.86 8.40 0.28
N ARG A 120 0.22 7.74 -0.20
CA ARG A 120 0.47 7.58 -1.64
C ARG A 120 -0.53 6.64 -2.28
N ILE A 121 -0.93 5.57 -1.58
CA ILE A 121 -1.97 4.67 -2.06
C ILE A 121 -3.29 5.43 -2.22
N ILE A 122 -3.66 6.28 -1.26
CA ILE A 122 -4.88 7.10 -1.32
C ILE A 122 -4.83 8.07 -2.52
N VAL A 123 -3.68 8.71 -2.78
CA VAL A 123 -3.51 9.58 -3.96
C VAL A 123 -3.74 8.79 -5.24
N VAL A 124 -3.09 7.64 -5.40
CA VAL A 124 -3.27 6.77 -6.58
C VAL A 124 -4.72 6.34 -6.74
N MET A 125 -5.37 5.93 -5.65
CA MET A 125 -6.77 5.50 -5.68
C MET A 125 -7.71 6.66 -6.05
N THR A 126 -7.41 7.88 -5.61
CA THR A 126 -8.17 9.08 -5.95
C THR A 126 -8.02 9.42 -7.43
N GLU A 127 -6.78 9.54 -7.92
CA GLU A 127 -6.49 9.90 -9.31
C GLU A 127 -7.03 8.89 -10.32
N ARG A 128 -7.07 7.60 -9.93
CA ARG A 128 -7.56 6.51 -10.78
C ARG A 128 -9.02 6.13 -10.52
N ASN A 129 -9.73 6.90 -9.70
CA ASN A 129 -11.14 6.64 -9.35
C ASN A 129 -11.39 5.20 -8.85
N MET A 130 -10.49 4.68 -8.01
CA MET A 130 -10.53 3.30 -7.50
C MET A 130 -11.32 3.16 -6.19
N PHE A 131 -11.72 4.26 -5.55
CA PHE A 131 -12.53 4.19 -4.34
C PHE A 131 -13.92 3.60 -4.65
N PRO A 132 -14.39 2.61 -3.87
CA PRO A 132 -15.75 2.10 -4.03
C PRO A 132 -16.77 3.22 -3.85
N ASN A 133 -17.86 3.19 -4.62
CA ASN A 133 -18.98 4.13 -4.48
C ASN A 133 -19.53 4.20 -3.04
N ALA A 134 -19.44 3.11 -2.28
CA ALA A 134 -19.86 3.05 -0.88
C ALA A 134 -19.01 3.95 0.05
N VAL A 135 -17.73 4.16 -0.26
CA VAL A 135 -16.83 5.07 0.47
C VAL A 135 -17.02 6.52 0.01
N ALA A 136 -17.37 6.71 -1.27
CA ALA A 136 -17.67 8.03 -1.84
C ALA A 136 -19.05 8.58 -1.43
N ARG A 137 -19.99 7.71 -1.07
CA ARG A 137 -21.31 8.10 -0.56
C ARG A 137 -21.20 8.50 0.90
N THR A 138 -21.94 9.54 1.26
CA THR A 138 -22.01 10.03 2.63
C THR A 138 -22.56 8.96 3.57
N GLY A 139 -22.17 9.12 4.83
CA GLY A 139 -22.44 8.20 5.93
C GLY A 139 -23.91 8.05 6.32
N ILE A 140 -24.89 8.59 5.59
CA ILE A 140 -26.26 8.80 6.09
C ILE A 140 -27.27 8.17 5.13
N ASP A 141 -28.17 7.38 5.69
CA ASP A 141 -29.32 6.78 4.98
C ASP A 141 -30.59 7.58 5.22
N VAL A 142 -30.78 8.17 6.40
CA VAL A 142 -31.97 8.95 6.75
C VAL A 142 -31.58 10.20 7.55
N LEU A 143 -32.13 11.36 7.19
CA LEU A 143 -32.16 12.56 8.04
C LEU A 143 -33.52 12.71 8.72
N VAL A 144 -33.57 12.59 10.04
CA VAL A 144 -34.80 12.90 10.79
C VAL A 144 -34.87 14.41 11.05
N THR A 145 -35.96 15.02 10.57
CA THR A 145 -36.23 16.46 10.77
C THR A 145 -36.89 16.73 12.11
N ILE A 146 -36.75 17.96 12.62
CA ILE A 146 -37.42 18.43 13.84
C ILE A 146 -38.37 19.57 13.45
N TRP A 147 -39.68 19.37 13.58
CA TRP A 147 -40.66 20.39 13.20
C TRP A 147 -40.74 21.55 14.19
N ASN A 148 -40.71 21.24 15.49
CA ASN A 148 -40.81 22.20 16.56
C ASN A 148 -40.11 21.64 17.82
N HIS A 149 -39.99 22.46 18.86
CA HIS A 149 -39.32 22.04 20.09
C HIS A 149 -40.03 20.87 20.80
N GLU A 150 -41.35 20.76 20.64
CA GLU A 150 -42.19 19.74 21.28
C GLU A 150 -42.01 18.33 20.66
N THR A 151 -41.73 18.27 19.36
CA THR A 151 -41.55 17.01 18.60
C THR A 151 -40.13 16.45 18.65
N ARG A 152 -39.20 17.15 19.32
CA ARG A 152 -37.79 16.73 19.41
C ARG A 152 -37.61 15.33 20.01
N ASP A 153 -38.35 15.01 21.07
CA ASP A 153 -38.24 13.72 21.75
C ASP A 153 -38.78 12.56 20.89
N GLU A 154 -39.77 12.85 20.04
CA GLU A 154 -40.29 11.89 19.06
C GLU A 154 -39.30 11.68 17.92
N ALA A 155 -38.68 12.75 17.41
CA ALA A 155 -37.62 12.67 16.40
C ALA A 155 -36.43 11.82 16.89
N LEU A 156 -36.02 11.98 18.16
CA LEU A 156 -34.97 11.17 18.76
C LEU A 156 -35.38 9.70 18.95
N ARG A 157 -36.63 9.44 19.31
CA ARG A 157 -37.18 8.07 19.40
C ARG A 157 -37.20 7.39 18.03
N LEU A 158 -37.69 8.07 17.00
CA LEU A 158 -37.67 7.57 15.63
C LEU A 158 -36.24 7.29 15.16
N ALA A 159 -35.30 8.21 15.41
CA ALA A 159 -33.91 7.99 15.07
C ALA A 159 -33.30 6.77 15.76
N ARG A 160 -33.68 6.50 17.03
CA ARG A 160 -33.27 5.30 17.75
C ARG A 160 -33.82 4.03 17.11
N GLU A 161 -35.10 4.01 16.75
CA GLU A 161 -35.75 2.87 16.10
C GLU A 161 -35.10 2.55 14.75
N LEU A 162 -34.91 3.56 13.90
CA LEU A 162 -34.26 3.41 12.60
C LEU A 162 -32.78 2.98 12.72
N ARG A 163 -32.05 3.49 13.71
CA ARG A 163 -30.69 2.98 14.01
C ARG A 163 -30.72 1.53 14.48
N GLY A 164 -31.74 1.15 15.23
CA GLY A 164 -31.99 -0.23 15.66
C GLY A 164 -32.22 -1.20 14.51
N SER A 165 -32.69 -0.73 13.35
CA SER A 165 -32.81 -1.53 12.13
C SER A 165 -31.55 -1.51 11.25
N GLY A 166 -30.45 -0.92 11.72
CA GLY A 166 -29.17 -0.87 11.00
C GLY A 166 -28.98 0.31 10.05
N LEU A 167 -29.91 1.29 10.04
CA LEU A 167 -29.77 2.49 9.21
C LEU A 167 -28.84 3.52 9.87
N ARG A 168 -28.07 4.22 9.04
CA ARG A 168 -27.22 5.33 9.49
C ARG A 168 -28.06 6.60 9.52
N VAL A 169 -28.56 6.95 10.70
CA VAL A 169 -29.50 8.07 10.86
C VAL A 169 -28.83 9.28 11.48
N ASP A 170 -29.00 10.43 10.85
CA ASP A 170 -28.66 11.75 11.38
C ASP A 170 -29.96 12.47 11.82
N VAL A 171 -29.86 13.36 12.80
CA VAL A 171 -31.01 14.13 13.31
C VAL A 171 -30.66 15.60 13.19
N TYR A 172 -31.51 16.39 12.56
CA TYR A 172 -31.27 17.82 12.42
C TYR A 172 -31.17 18.46 13.84
N PRO A 173 -30.24 19.40 14.09
CA PRO A 173 -29.86 19.77 15.46
C PRO A 173 -30.92 20.59 16.23
N GLU A 174 -31.77 21.34 15.53
CA GLU A 174 -32.71 22.30 16.15
C GLU A 174 -34.06 22.38 15.41
N ALA A 175 -35.08 22.91 16.08
CA ALA A 175 -36.34 23.22 15.42
C ALA A 175 -36.16 24.45 14.51
N ASP A 176 -36.17 24.24 13.19
CA ASP A 176 -36.03 25.31 12.20
C ASP A 176 -36.91 25.03 10.97
N LYS A 177 -37.00 25.99 10.05
CA LYS A 177 -37.78 25.85 8.80
C LYS A 177 -37.33 24.61 8.02
N LEU A 178 -38.30 23.77 7.64
CA LEU A 178 -38.06 22.54 6.86
C LEU A 178 -37.19 22.75 5.61
N ALA A 179 -37.34 23.89 4.92
CA ALA A 179 -36.52 24.22 3.76
C ALA A 179 -35.00 24.20 4.07
N LYS A 180 -34.58 24.65 5.26
CA LYS A 180 -33.18 24.59 5.68
C LYS A 180 -32.76 23.16 6.02
N GLN A 181 -33.64 22.38 6.63
CA GLN A 181 -33.37 20.98 6.95
C GLN A 181 -33.24 20.12 5.70
N PHE A 182 -34.09 20.31 4.68
CA PHE A 182 -33.95 19.64 3.38
C PHE A 182 -32.69 20.07 2.64
N LYS A 183 -32.31 21.36 2.72
CA LYS A 183 -31.02 21.82 2.17
C LYS A 183 -29.84 21.15 2.88
N TYR A 184 -29.92 20.96 4.19
CA TYR A 184 -28.93 20.22 4.98
C TYR A 184 -28.86 18.74 4.59
N ALA A 185 -30.02 18.08 4.42
CA ALA A 185 -30.13 16.70 3.94
C ALA A 185 -29.45 16.52 2.58
N SER A 186 -29.78 17.41 1.63
CA SER A 186 -29.25 17.39 0.26
C SER A 186 -27.73 17.61 0.22
N ALA A 187 -27.20 18.57 0.99
CA ALA A 187 -25.75 18.81 1.09
C ALA A 187 -24.98 17.59 1.63
N ARG A 188 -25.65 16.75 2.43
CA ARG A 188 -25.11 15.50 2.97
C ARG A 188 -25.53 14.27 2.17
N ASN A 189 -26.12 14.45 0.98
CA ASN A 189 -26.61 13.36 0.12
C ASN A 189 -27.47 12.32 0.88
N ALA A 190 -28.24 12.74 1.88
CA ALA A 190 -29.18 11.84 2.56
C ALA A 190 -30.30 11.45 1.58
N PRO A 191 -30.51 10.15 1.30
CA PRO A 191 -31.51 9.72 0.33
C PRO A 191 -32.94 9.82 0.87
N PHE A 192 -33.11 9.81 2.19
CA PHE A 192 -34.38 9.92 2.90
C PHE A 192 -34.32 10.98 4.01
#